data_AF-A0A2J7RK92-F1
#
_entry.id   AF-A0A2J7RK92-F1
#
_cell.length_a   1.000
_cell.length_b   1.000
_cell.length_c   1.000
_cell.angle_alpha   90.00
_cell.angle_beta   90.00
_cell.angle_gamma   90.00
#
_symmetry.space_group_name_H-M   'P 1'
#
loop_
_entity.id
_entity.type
_entity.pdbx_description
1 polymer ?
#
loop_
_entity_poly.entity_id
_entity_poly.type
_entity_poly.pdbx_seq_one_letter_code
_entity_poly.pdbx_strand_id
1 'polypeptide(L)'
;MIAFCMKQLPISEAAVDVGPVLVAVTKWSDRNMLTCYLFCSDVAEQVRQALCNITEGVCHPLKVRVEHILAAADIGATVLYSITNLVRFYQQVIGQVILGSLLQSTLQELQELSEQTFLLALQSQVKQQLSERIDTPPSDLSPSPSVSQLLNLLREVLSVGSIAERRQQDLTKIVSSIVDPLLQAINESATRLSTTDMAVYLLNCIYQMQSTLSLYEFMDERLERLQAQSDAQLDTLTSEQASSLVANLNLGPIYTILQDQGKGCLSSIPGMEPAGLKNFLSKLDAFLVMPDMLLLPQIGLLLSSLHRSTVQHRAFEVIAAIYRQLYEAVHDAENLYQNPGILMPRTPDQVLKLLTG
;
A
#
# COMPACT_ATOMS: atom_id res chain seq x y z
N MET A 1 24.73 20.85 -19.13
CA MET A 1 24.12 19.69 -18.45
C MET A 1 23.50 20.07 -17.11
N ILE A 2 24.17 20.86 -16.28
CA ILE A 2 23.68 21.26 -14.93
C ILE A 2 22.45 22.20 -14.98
N ALA A 3 22.44 23.18 -15.89
CA ALA A 3 21.26 24.01 -16.16
C ALA A 3 20.09 23.23 -16.82
N PHE A 4 20.35 22.03 -17.33
CA PHE A 4 19.33 21.15 -17.91
C PHE A 4 18.71 20.25 -16.82
N CYS A 5 19.52 19.72 -15.89
CA CYS A 5 19.04 18.99 -14.71
C CYS A 5 18.20 19.88 -13.77
N MET A 6 18.56 21.16 -13.60
CA MET A 6 17.75 22.10 -12.81
C MET A 6 16.40 22.46 -13.47
N LYS A 7 16.24 22.30 -14.78
CA LYS A 7 14.95 22.56 -15.45
C LYS A 7 13.95 21.42 -15.33
N GLN A 8 14.36 20.25 -14.85
CA GLN A 8 13.52 19.04 -14.78
C GLN A 8 13.02 18.71 -13.37
N LEU A 9 13.51 19.41 -12.33
CA LEU A 9 12.97 19.32 -10.97
C LEU A 9 11.84 20.36 -10.83
N PRO A 10 10.69 20.03 -10.21
CA PRO A 10 9.75 21.03 -9.76
C PRO A 10 10.38 21.78 -8.58
N ILE A 11 11.09 22.87 -8.87
CA ILE A 11 11.86 23.64 -7.88
C ILE A 11 10.91 24.57 -7.12
N SER A 12 10.86 24.44 -5.78
CA SER A 12 10.20 25.42 -4.91
C SER A 12 11.07 26.67 -4.70
N GLU A 13 10.49 27.78 -4.28
CA GLU A 13 11.17 29.08 -4.10
C GLU A 13 12.45 29.00 -3.24
N ALA A 14 12.49 28.10 -2.23
CA ALA A 14 13.69 27.87 -1.42
C ALA A 14 14.82 27.14 -2.20
N ALA A 15 14.48 26.24 -3.11
CA ALA A 15 15.46 25.59 -4.00
C ALA A 15 15.90 26.53 -5.15
N VAL A 16 15.11 27.55 -5.49
CA VAL A 16 15.49 28.65 -6.39
C VAL A 16 16.61 29.51 -5.79
N ASP A 17 16.73 29.60 -4.47
CA ASP A 17 17.81 30.38 -3.82
C ASP A 17 19.15 29.64 -3.75
N VAL A 18 19.11 28.31 -3.63
CA VAL A 18 20.33 27.48 -3.56
C VAL A 18 20.88 27.17 -4.95
N GLY A 19 20.00 27.00 -5.94
CA GLY A 19 20.33 26.66 -7.32
C GLY A 19 21.37 27.60 -7.98
N PRO A 20 21.19 28.93 -7.98
CA PRO A 20 22.11 29.89 -8.59
C PRO A 20 23.51 29.84 -8.00
N VAL A 21 23.64 29.63 -6.68
CA VAL A 21 24.94 29.55 -5.99
C VAL A 21 25.69 28.29 -6.46
N LEU A 22 25.02 27.13 -6.46
CA LEU A 22 25.63 25.88 -6.89
C LEU A 22 25.87 25.81 -8.42
N VAL A 23 25.00 26.45 -9.22
CA VAL A 23 25.20 26.63 -10.67
C VAL A 23 26.39 27.56 -10.95
N ALA A 24 26.59 28.59 -10.15
CA ALA A 24 27.75 29.48 -10.31
C ALA A 24 29.06 28.72 -10.03
N VAL A 25 29.10 27.92 -8.95
CA VAL A 25 30.25 27.07 -8.61
C VAL A 25 30.56 26.08 -9.73
N THR A 26 29.54 25.46 -10.32
CA THR A 26 29.74 24.47 -11.37
C THR A 26 30.01 25.04 -12.75
N LYS A 27 29.37 26.15 -13.15
CA LYS A 27 29.76 26.88 -14.38
C LYS A 27 31.19 27.40 -14.31
N TRP A 28 31.65 27.80 -13.13
CA TRP A 28 33.02 28.20 -12.90
C TRP A 28 33.98 27.00 -13.02
N SER A 29 33.61 25.85 -12.45
CA SER A 29 34.33 24.57 -12.63
C SER A 29 34.45 24.18 -14.11
N ASP A 30 33.34 24.14 -14.85
CA ASP A 30 33.32 23.76 -16.28
C ASP A 30 34.20 24.68 -17.15
N ARG A 31 34.20 25.99 -16.85
CA ARG A 31 35.03 26.97 -17.57
C ARG A 31 36.52 26.77 -17.34
N ASN A 32 36.91 26.30 -16.16
CA ASN A 32 38.31 26.00 -15.83
C ASN A 32 38.72 24.59 -16.28
N MET A 33 37.77 23.64 -16.37
CA MET A 33 38.01 22.27 -16.82
C MET A 33 38.36 22.21 -18.32
N LEU A 34 37.71 23.06 -19.14
CA LEU A 34 38.08 23.27 -20.55
C LEU A 34 39.52 23.77 -20.72
N THR A 35 40.03 24.53 -19.75
CA THR A 35 41.41 25.00 -19.72
C THR A 35 42.39 23.90 -19.31
N CYS A 36 41.97 22.95 -18.45
CA CYS A 36 42.77 21.80 -18.03
C CYS A 36 43.02 20.77 -19.14
N TYR A 37 42.04 20.52 -20.03
CA TYR A 37 42.18 19.50 -21.09
C TYR A 37 43.24 19.85 -22.15
N LEU A 38 43.73 21.09 -22.19
CA LEU A 38 44.73 21.54 -23.16
C LEU A 38 46.20 21.44 -22.67
N PHE A 39 46.46 21.09 -21.40
CA PHE A 39 47.83 21.16 -20.84
C PHE A 39 48.24 19.94 -19.99
N CYS A 40 49.54 19.60 -20.08
CA CYS A 40 50.24 18.48 -19.42
C CYS A 40 49.86 18.23 -17.94
N SER A 41 50.03 16.98 -17.49
CA SER A 41 49.71 16.44 -16.17
C SER A 41 50.20 17.25 -14.94
N ASP A 42 51.24 18.07 -15.09
CA ASP A 42 51.77 18.94 -14.02
C ASP A 42 50.89 20.19 -13.80
N VAL A 43 50.26 20.69 -14.87
CA VAL A 43 49.32 21.82 -14.83
C VAL A 43 47.99 21.39 -14.21
N ALA A 44 47.58 20.14 -14.42
CA ALA A 44 46.34 19.60 -13.84
C ALA A 44 46.36 19.62 -12.30
N GLU A 45 47.51 19.29 -11.69
CA GLU A 45 47.65 19.29 -10.23
C GLU A 45 47.71 20.71 -9.65
N GLN A 46 48.41 21.63 -10.33
CA GLN A 46 48.42 23.05 -9.95
C GLN A 46 47.04 23.69 -10.07
N VAL A 47 46.27 23.35 -11.13
CA VAL A 47 44.89 23.81 -11.28
C VAL A 47 44.01 23.21 -10.19
N ARG A 48 44.14 21.92 -9.86
CA ARG A 48 43.39 21.30 -8.76
C ARG A 48 43.66 22.00 -7.43
N GLN A 49 44.92 22.32 -7.15
CA GLN A 49 45.31 23.01 -5.92
C GLN A 49 44.82 24.46 -5.87
N ALA A 50 44.85 25.18 -7.00
CA ALA A 50 44.26 26.51 -7.12
C ALA A 50 42.73 26.47 -6.95
N LEU A 51 42.06 25.47 -7.54
CA LEU A 51 40.61 25.25 -7.36
C LEU A 51 40.28 25.01 -5.88
N CYS A 52 41.03 24.15 -5.18
CA CYS A 52 40.86 23.92 -3.73
C CYS A 52 40.91 25.25 -2.95
N ASN A 53 41.96 26.05 -3.14
CA ASN A 53 42.15 27.31 -2.42
C ASN A 53 41.05 28.34 -2.71
N ILE A 54 40.58 28.41 -3.96
CA ILE A 54 39.49 29.33 -4.34
C ILE A 54 38.14 28.86 -3.76
N THR A 55 37.90 27.54 -3.79
CA THR A 55 36.65 26.97 -3.27
C THR A 55 36.53 27.03 -1.74
N GLU A 56 37.65 27.14 -1.03
CA GLU A 56 37.70 27.29 0.42
C GLU A 56 36.89 28.51 0.90
N GLY A 57 37.02 29.64 0.20
CA GLY A 57 36.25 30.87 0.50
C GLY A 57 34.74 30.75 0.31
N VAL A 58 34.26 29.73 -0.40
CA VAL A 58 32.83 29.50 -0.67
C VAL A 58 32.19 28.57 0.37
N CYS A 59 32.99 27.79 1.09
CA CYS A 59 32.50 26.75 2.00
C CYS A 59 31.65 27.35 3.13
N HIS A 60 32.14 28.38 3.80
CA HIS A 60 31.43 29.00 4.93
C HIS A 60 30.13 29.72 4.50
N PRO A 61 30.11 30.59 3.47
CA PRO A 61 28.87 31.20 2.99
C PRO A 61 27.81 30.18 2.53
N LEU A 62 28.24 29.12 1.84
CA LEU A 62 27.35 28.04 1.41
C LEU A 62 26.73 27.34 2.62
N LYS A 63 27.56 26.98 3.61
CA LYS A 63 27.12 26.29 4.83
C LYS A 63 26.08 27.10 5.58
N VAL A 64 26.38 28.37 5.87
CA VAL A 64 25.44 29.27 6.57
C VAL A 64 24.12 29.42 5.81
N ARG A 65 24.16 29.54 4.48
CA ARG A 65 22.93 29.70 3.69
C ARG A 65 22.06 28.44 3.69
N VAL A 66 22.66 27.26 3.53
CA VAL A 66 21.92 25.99 3.55
C VAL A 66 21.37 25.70 4.95
N GLU A 67 22.17 25.88 6.00
CA GLU A 67 21.73 25.72 7.39
C GLU A 67 20.56 26.66 7.73
N HIS A 68 20.63 27.91 7.30
CA HIS A 68 19.56 28.87 7.53
C HIS A 68 18.25 28.47 6.83
N ILE A 69 18.33 27.97 5.59
CA ILE A 69 17.17 27.46 4.86
C ILE A 69 16.60 26.24 5.59
N LEU A 70 17.45 25.25 5.94
CA LEU A 70 17.01 24.04 6.65
C LEU A 70 16.36 24.33 8.01
N ALA A 71 16.77 25.41 8.68
CA ALA A 71 16.20 25.83 9.97
C ALA A 71 14.88 26.60 9.87
N ALA A 72 14.41 26.95 8.67
CA ALA A 72 13.15 27.66 8.52
C ALA A 72 11.95 26.76 8.88
N ALA A 73 11.08 27.26 9.76
CA ALA A 73 10.02 26.47 10.40
C ALA A 73 8.93 25.97 9.44
N ASP A 74 8.70 26.64 8.31
CA ASP A 74 7.57 26.39 7.41
C ASP A 74 7.94 25.61 6.14
N ILE A 75 9.12 24.97 6.11
CA ILE A 75 9.54 24.20 4.94
C ILE A 75 8.93 22.80 4.97
N GLY A 76 8.10 22.49 3.96
CA GLY A 76 7.52 21.16 3.78
C GLY A 76 8.55 20.07 3.45
N ALA A 77 8.26 18.83 3.82
CA ALA A 77 9.15 17.68 3.64
C ALA A 77 9.60 17.47 2.18
N THR A 78 8.71 17.72 1.20
CA THR A 78 9.01 17.63 -0.24
C THR A 78 10.12 18.61 -0.65
N VAL A 79 10.13 19.82 -0.08
CA VAL A 79 11.16 20.83 -0.36
C VAL A 79 12.48 20.46 0.30
N LEU A 80 12.46 19.99 1.56
CA LEU A 80 13.66 19.51 2.25
C LEU A 80 14.31 18.36 1.47
N TYR A 81 13.52 17.41 0.98
CA TYR A 81 14.04 16.31 0.17
C TYR A 81 14.62 16.78 -1.17
N SER A 82 14.02 17.81 -1.78
CA SER A 82 14.56 18.45 -2.99
C SER A 82 15.93 19.09 -2.73
N ILE A 83 16.10 19.78 -1.59
CA ILE A 83 17.38 20.36 -1.17
C ILE A 83 18.41 19.24 -0.95
N THR A 84 18.04 18.18 -0.24
CA THR A 84 18.91 17.01 -0.04
C THR A 84 19.39 16.42 -1.37
N ASN A 85 18.49 16.22 -2.33
CA ASN A 85 18.83 15.70 -3.64
C ASN A 85 19.75 16.66 -4.42
N LEU A 86 19.55 17.98 -4.27
CA LEU A 86 20.39 19.00 -4.88
C LEU A 86 21.81 18.96 -4.31
N VAL A 87 21.95 18.99 -2.98
CA VAL A 87 23.27 18.93 -2.32
C VAL A 87 24.00 17.64 -2.68
N ARG A 88 23.30 16.50 -2.66
CA ARG A 88 23.85 15.19 -3.06
C ARG A 88 24.33 15.18 -4.52
N PHE A 89 23.54 15.76 -5.44
CA PHE A 89 23.94 15.88 -6.85
C PHE A 89 25.24 16.69 -6.99
N TYR A 90 25.33 17.85 -6.34
CA TYR A 90 26.52 18.69 -6.43
C TYR A 90 27.72 18.09 -5.70
N GLN A 91 27.52 17.38 -4.59
CA GLN A 91 28.58 16.60 -3.93
C GLN A 91 29.17 15.55 -4.91
N GLN A 92 28.32 14.83 -5.65
CA GLN A 92 28.78 13.85 -6.64
C GLN A 92 29.52 14.51 -7.82
N VAL A 93 28.98 15.60 -8.38
CA VAL A 93 29.60 16.31 -9.50
C VAL A 93 30.94 16.92 -9.11
N ILE A 94 30.99 17.64 -7.98
CA ILE A 94 32.20 18.33 -7.51
C ILE A 94 33.24 17.33 -7.01
N GLY A 95 32.80 16.24 -6.36
CA GLY A 95 33.69 15.16 -5.89
C GLY A 95 34.45 14.47 -7.02
N GLN A 96 33.96 14.47 -8.26
CA GLN A 96 34.69 13.95 -9.42
C GLN A 96 35.82 14.88 -9.88
N VAL A 97 35.74 16.18 -9.57
CA VAL A 97 36.69 17.20 -10.05
C VAL A 97 37.73 17.52 -8.97
N ILE A 98 37.32 17.63 -7.71
CA ILE A 98 38.17 18.10 -6.61
C ILE A 98 38.11 17.13 -5.43
N LEU A 99 38.71 15.95 -5.63
CA LEU A 99 38.84 14.91 -4.60
C LEU A 99 39.61 15.43 -3.37
N GLY A 100 39.04 15.20 -2.18
CA GLY A 100 39.66 15.50 -0.89
C GLY A 100 39.70 16.98 -0.50
N SER A 101 38.89 17.83 -1.15
CA SER A 101 38.82 19.27 -0.82
C SER A 101 37.94 19.57 0.39
N LEU A 102 38.17 20.72 1.02
CA LEU A 102 37.28 21.26 2.07
C LEU A 102 35.84 21.46 1.56
N LEU A 103 35.68 21.80 0.28
CA LEU A 103 34.36 21.91 -0.33
C LEU A 103 33.64 20.56 -0.38
N GLN A 104 34.35 19.48 -0.69
CA GLN A 104 33.78 18.13 -0.69
C GLN A 104 33.32 17.73 0.72
N SER A 105 34.15 17.96 1.75
CA SER A 105 33.75 17.67 3.14
C SER A 105 32.58 18.54 3.59
N THR A 106 32.57 19.82 3.24
CA THR A 106 31.46 20.74 3.54
C THR A 106 30.16 20.29 2.88
N LEU A 107 30.19 19.86 1.62
CA LEU A 107 29.01 19.34 0.93
C LEU A 107 28.51 18.02 1.50
N GLN A 108 29.42 17.17 1.99
CA GLN A 108 29.05 15.95 2.70
C GLN A 108 28.35 16.27 4.03
N GLU A 109 28.92 17.16 4.86
CA GLU A 109 28.28 17.62 6.10
C GLU A 109 26.88 18.20 5.85
N LEU A 110 26.73 19.03 4.81
CA LEU A 110 25.45 19.61 4.43
C LEU A 110 24.45 18.58 3.91
N GLN A 111 24.93 17.55 3.21
CA GLN A 111 24.07 16.47 2.75
C GLN A 111 23.55 15.65 3.94
N GLU A 112 24.42 15.25 4.86
CA GLU A 112 24.05 14.54 6.09
C GLU A 112 23.06 15.36 6.94
N LEU A 113 23.31 16.67 7.12
CA LEU A 113 22.41 17.56 7.84
C LEU A 113 21.05 17.66 7.14
N SER A 114 21.04 17.87 5.83
CA SER A 114 19.78 17.99 5.06
C SER A 114 18.93 16.72 5.13
N GLU A 115 19.56 15.54 5.10
CA GLU A 115 18.88 14.24 5.25
C GLU A 115 18.27 14.09 6.63
N GLN A 116 19.02 14.44 7.67
CA GLN A 116 18.54 14.38 9.04
C GLN A 116 17.35 15.33 9.24
N THR A 117 17.46 16.58 8.78
CA THR A 117 16.37 17.56 8.87
C THR A 117 15.14 17.10 8.10
N PHE A 118 15.31 16.57 6.89
CA PHE A 118 14.22 16.01 6.10
C PHE A 118 13.50 14.87 6.83
N LEU A 119 14.25 13.88 7.35
CA LEU A 119 13.65 12.73 8.03
C LEU A 119 12.92 13.15 9.31
N LEU A 120 13.47 14.07 10.09
CA LEU A 120 12.81 14.61 11.28
C LEU A 120 11.53 15.36 10.93
N ALA A 121 11.55 16.20 9.90
CA ALA A 121 10.37 16.92 9.43
C ALA A 121 9.29 15.95 8.92
N LEU A 122 9.68 14.93 8.15
CA LEU A 122 8.77 13.92 7.64
C LEU A 122 8.10 13.15 8.78
N GLN A 123 8.89 12.66 9.74
CA GLN A 123 8.37 11.93 10.90
C GLN A 123 7.47 12.80 11.77
N SER A 124 7.80 14.09 11.94
CA SER A 124 6.97 15.06 12.65
C SER A 124 5.63 15.25 11.94
N GLN A 125 5.64 15.43 10.62
CA GLN A 125 4.42 15.59 9.82
C GLN A 125 3.55 14.32 9.86
N VAL A 126 4.16 13.13 9.72
CA VAL A 126 3.44 11.85 9.87
C VAL A 126 2.79 11.76 11.24
N LYS A 127 3.56 12.01 12.31
CA LYS A 127 3.06 11.97 13.69
C LYS A 127 1.92 12.97 13.90
N GLN A 128 2.04 14.19 13.41
CA GLN A 128 1.00 15.20 13.54
C GLN A 128 -0.31 14.73 12.89
N GLN A 129 -0.25 14.28 11.63
CA GLN A 129 -1.40 13.81 10.87
C GLN A 129 -2.09 12.58 11.49
N LEU A 130 -1.32 11.70 12.15
CA LEU A 130 -1.84 10.53 12.85
C LEU A 130 -2.36 10.85 14.27
N SER A 131 -1.70 11.78 14.98
CA SER A 131 -2.03 12.13 16.38
C SER A 131 -3.27 13.01 16.51
N GLU A 132 -3.53 13.86 15.53
CA GLU A 132 -4.67 14.79 15.60
C GLU A 132 -6.03 14.08 15.39
N ARG A 133 -6.04 12.81 14.95
CA ARG A 133 -7.26 12.07 14.56
C ARG A 133 -7.12 10.55 14.64
N ILE A 134 -7.09 9.96 15.84
CA ILE A 134 -7.64 8.58 15.97
C ILE A 134 -9.16 8.69 15.99
N ASP A 135 -9.72 9.28 14.94
CA ASP A 135 -11.15 9.32 14.72
C ASP A 135 -11.61 7.87 14.52
N THR A 136 -12.71 7.52 15.16
CA THR A 136 -13.42 6.28 14.83
C THR A 136 -13.61 6.21 13.33
N PRO A 137 -13.29 5.07 12.68
CA PRO A 137 -13.52 4.89 11.25
C PRO A 137 -14.93 5.36 10.87
N PRO A 138 -15.07 6.05 9.72
CA PRO A 138 -16.36 6.58 9.31
C PRO A 138 -17.37 5.44 9.11
N SER A 139 -18.66 5.77 9.16
CA SER A 139 -19.74 4.79 9.03
C SER A 139 -19.77 4.07 7.68
N ASP A 140 -19.16 4.65 6.65
CA ASP A 140 -19.01 4.05 5.33
C ASP A 140 -17.75 3.15 5.22
N LEU A 141 -16.97 3.04 6.30
CA LEU A 141 -15.73 2.28 6.39
C LEU A 141 -14.69 2.69 5.33
N SER A 142 -14.78 3.92 4.84
CA SER A 142 -13.78 4.50 3.95
C SER A 142 -12.50 4.87 4.71
N PRO A 143 -11.32 4.89 4.06
CA PRO A 143 -10.09 5.34 4.69
C PRO A 143 -10.19 6.80 5.11
N SER A 144 -9.65 7.12 6.29
CA SER A 144 -9.74 8.49 6.82
C SER A 144 -8.98 9.50 5.95
N PRO A 145 -9.32 10.79 5.99
CA PRO A 145 -8.61 11.82 5.24
C PRO A 145 -7.10 11.85 5.50
N SER A 146 -6.68 11.54 6.74
CA SER A 146 -5.26 11.44 7.12
C SER A 146 -4.52 10.37 6.31
N VAL A 147 -5.16 9.23 6.02
CA VAL A 147 -4.59 8.16 5.16
C VAL A 147 -4.31 8.73 3.77
N SER A 148 -5.30 9.38 3.16
CA SER A 148 -5.16 9.98 1.82
C SER A 148 -4.11 11.09 1.79
N GLN A 149 -4.05 11.94 2.81
CA GLN A 149 -3.07 13.02 2.92
C GLN A 149 -1.64 12.49 3.02
N LEU A 150 -1.40 11.46 3.84
CA LEU A 150 -0.09 10.84 3.99
C LEU A 150 0.36 10.09 2.72
N LEU A 151 -0.56 9.43 2.03
CA LEU A 151 -0.27 8.82 0.73
C LEU A 151 0.03 9.87 -0.35
N ASN A 152 -0.64 11.02 -0.33
CA ASN A 152 -0.31 12.13 -1.22
C ASN A 152 1.07 12.73 -0.90
N LEU A 153 1.40 12.93 0.38
CA LEU A 153 2.74 13.35 0.80
C LEU A 153 3.81 12.36 0.31
N LEU A 154 3.56 11.06 0.44
CA LEU A 154 4.45 10.02 -0.09
C LEU A 154 4.66 10.20 -1.60
N ARG A 155 3.58 10.38 -2.37
CA ARG A 155 3.65 10.59 -3.83
C ARG A 155 4.48 11.82 -4.18
N GLU A 156 4.26 12.93 -3.47
CA GLU A 156 5.02 14.18 -3.66
C GLU A 156 6.51 13.97 -3.42
N VAL A 157 6.89 13.37 -2.29
CA VAL A 157 8.30 13.12 -1.94
C VAL A 157 8.95 12.16 -2.95
N LEU A 158 8.27 11.08 -3.32
CA LEU A 158 8.79 10.11 -4.28
C LEU A 158 8.90 10.67 -5.71
N SER A 159 8.05 11.63 -6.08
CA SER A 159 8.11 12.28 -7.40
C SER A 159 9.45 13.00 -7.65
N VAL A 160 10.07 13.53 -6.60
CA VAL A 160 11.37 14.20 -6.64
C VAL A 160 12.53 13.19 -6.66
N GLY A 161 12.30 11.98 -6.14
CA GLY A 161 13.31 10.94 -5.93
C GLY A 161 13.61 10.02 -7.13
N SER A 162 12.85 10.09 -8.21
CA SER A 162 12.74 9.00 -9.21
C SER A 162 13.87 8.84 -10.25
N ILE A 163 14.88 9.71 -10.28
CA ILE A 163 15.76 9.83 -11.47
C ILE A 163 17.03 8.91 -11.44
N ALA A 164 17.27 8.03 -10.44
CA ALA A 164 18.53 7.24 -10.38
C ALA A 164 18.47 5.98 -9.49
N GLU A 165 18.89 4.84 -10.03
CA GLU A 165 18.91 3.50 -9.42
C GLU A 165 19.64 3.40 -8.07
N ARG A 166 20.69 4.22 -7.85
CA ARG A 166 21.41 4.28 -6.55
C ARG A 166 20.57 4.81 -5.37
N ARG A 167 19.31 5.20 -5.60
CA ARG A 167 18.40 5.77 -4.59
C ARG A 167 17.42 4.79 -3.96
N GLN A 168 17.36 3.54 -4.43
CA GLN A 168 16.33 2.60 -4.01
C GLN A 168 16.28 2.40 -2.49
N GLN A 169 17.43 2.26 -1.83
CA GLN A 169 17.48 2.06 -0.37
C GLN A 169 16.93 3.27 0.41
N ASP A 170 17.22 4.49 -0.04
CA ASP A 170 16.74 5.71 0.61
C ASP A 170 15.23 5.87 0.40
N LEU A 171 14.73 5.56 -0.79
CA LEU A 171 13.30 5.59 -1.08
C LEU A 171 12.55 4.56 -0.23
N THR A 172 13.11 3.35 -0.04
CA THR A 172 12.54 2.34 0.86
C THR A 172 12.46 2.84 2.30
N LYS A 173 13.49 3.55 2.81
CA LYS A 173 13.46 4.16 4.15
C LYS A 173 12.37 5.22 4.27
N ILE A 174 12.19 6.06 3.25
CA ILE A 174 11.15 7.10 3.20
C ILE A 174 9.76 6.46 3.23
N VAL A 175 9.54 5.46 2.39
CA VAL A 175 8.28 4.70 2.34
C VAL A 175 7.97 4.09 3.70
N SER A 176 8.93 3.37 4.31
CA SER A 176 8.76 2.77 5.63
C SER A 176 8.44 3.81 6.71
N SER A 177 9.06 4.99 6.65
CA SER A 177 8.82 6.08 7.60
C SER A 177 7.39 6.65 7.56
N ILE A 178 6.64 6.42 6.49
CA ILE A 178 5.24 6.85 6.33
C ILE A 178 4.28 5.66 6.48
N VAL A 179 4.55 4.57 5.75
CA VAL A 179 3.62 3.43 5.65
C VAL A 179 3.59 2.62 6.94
N ASP A 180 4.70 2.45 7.67
CA ASP A 180 4.68 1.63 8.89
C ASP A 180 3.88 2.30 10.02
N PRO A 181 4.09 3.60 10.34
CA PRO A 181 3.24 4.29 11.32
C PRO A 181 1.78 4.36 10.88
N LEU A 182 1.53 4.52 9.57
CA LEU A 182 0.17 4.56 9.03
C LEU A 182 -0.53 3.20 9.19
N LEU A 183 0.14 2.10 8.87
CA LEU A 183 -0.37 0.74 9.08
C LEU A 183 -0.66 0.48 10.56
N GLN A 184 0.22 0.91 11.46
CA GLN A 184 -0.01 0.79 12.89
C GLN A 184 -1.26 1.58 13.32
N ALA A 185 -1.39 2.83 12.90
CA ALA A 185 -2.51 3.69 13.26
C ALA A 185 -3.85 3.15 12.74
N ILE A 186 -3.91 2.65 11.49
CA ILE A 186 -5.17 2.07 10.97
C ILE A 186 -5.56 0.81 11.75
N ASN A 187 -4.60 -0.05 12.11
CA ASN A 187 -4.87 -1.26 12.89
C ASN A 187 -5.40 -0.89 14.28
N GLU A 188 -4.74 0.05 14.97
CA GLU A 188 -5.18 0.55 16.27
C GLU A 188 -6.59 1.17 16.21
N SER A 189 -6.88 1.96 15.17
CA SER A 189 -8.20 2.59 14.98
C SER A 189 -9.31 1.57 14.74
N ALA A 190 -8.99 0.44 14.12
CA ALA A 190 -9.94 -0.60 13.74
C ALA A 190 -10.29 -1.56 14.89
N THR A 191 -9.48 -1.61 15.96
CA THR A 191 -9.66 -2.53 17.11
C THR A 191 -11.02 -2.43 17.81
N ARG A 192 -11.71 -1.29 17.70
CA ARG A 192 -13.02 -1.06 18.32
C ARG A 192 -14.21 -1.43 17.44
N LEU A 193 -13.96 -1.82 16.19
CA LEU A 193 -15.00 -2.20 15.24
C LEU A 193 -15.42 -3.66 15.43
N SER A 194 -16.58 -4.01 14.88
CA SER A 194 -16.97 -5.42 14.73
C SER A 194 -16.02 -6.14 13.78
N THR A 195 -15.95 -7.48 13.84
CA THR A 195 -15.06 -8.28 12.98
C THR A 195 -15.24 -7.95 11.49
N THR A 196 -16.48 -7.83 11.02
CA THR A 196 -16.80 -7.53 9.62
C THR A 196 -16.45 -6.09 9.24
N ASP A 197 -16.79 -5.13 10.09
CA ASP A 197 -16.49 -3.71 9.84
C ASP A 197 -14.97 -3.44 9.86
N MET A 198 -14.25 -4.08 10.80
CA MET A 198 -12.80 -4.04 10.90
C MET A 198 -12.16 -4.56 9.62
N ALA A 199 -12.58 -5.73 9.14
CA ALA A 199 -12.02 -6.34 7.94
C ALA A 199 -12.24 -5.47 6.70
N VAL A 200 -13.43 -4.88 6.53
CA VAL A 200 -13.72 -3.98 5.40
C VAL A 200 -12.89 -2.70 5.47
N TYR A 201 -12.82 -2.07 6.64
CA TYR A 201 -12.05 -0.84 6.81
C TYR A 201 -10.55 -1.06 6.53
N LEU A 202 -9.98 -2.15 7.05
CA LEU A 202 -8.58 -2.50 6.78
C LEU A 202 -8.34 -2.81 5.30
N LEU A 203 -9.23 -3.57 4.64
CA LEU A 203 -9.15 -3.82 3.20
C LEU A 203 -9.19 -2.54 2.38
N ASN A 204 -10.06 -1.60 2.74
CA ASN A 204 -10.16 -0.31 2.06
C ASN A 204 -8.89 0.53 2.23
N CYS A 205 -8.32 0.57 3.44
CA CYS A 205 -7.06 1.26 3.70
C CYS A 205 -5.89 0.62 2.94
N ILE A 206 -5.73 -0.70 3.03
CA ILE A 206 -4.68 -1.46 2.35
C ILE A 206 -4.79 -1.29 0.83
N TYR A 207 -6.00 -1.34 0.27
CA TYR A 207 -6.23 -1.12 -1.15
C TYR A 207 -5.73 0.24 -1.64
N GLN A 208 -5.97 1.32 -0.88
CA GLN A 208 -5.43 2.65 -1.21
C GLN A 208 -3.89 2.70 -1.14
N MET A 209 -3.30 2.04 -0.14
CA MET A 209 -1.84 1.94 -0.02
C MET A 209 -1.24 1.17 -1.21
N GLN A 210 -1.77 -0.02 -1.52
CA GLN A 210 -1.33 -0.82 -2.65
C GLN A 210 -1.47 -0.06 -3.98
N SER A 211 -2.60 0.63 -4.20
CA SER A 211 -2.81 1.45 -5.40
C SER A 211 -1.82 2.61 -5.53
N THR A 212 -1.28 3.08 -4.41
CA THR A 212 -0.25 4.13 -4.40
C THR A 212 1.14 3.56 -4.63
N LEU A 213 1.46 2.44 -3.97
CA LEU A 213 2.79 1.83 -4.03
C LEU A 213 3.05 1.07 -5.33
N SER A 214 2.01 0.56 -6.00
CA SER A 214 2.12 -0.14 -7.29
C SER A 214 2.62 0.74 -8.44
N LEU A 215 2.67 2.06 -8.25
CA LEU A 215 3.24 3.00 -9.20
C LEU A 215 4.78 3.00 -9.21
N TYR A 216 5.42 2.27 -8.30
CA TYR A 216 6.87 2.28 -8.11
C TYR A 216 7.45 0.86 -8.20
N GLU A 217 8.31 0.62 -9.19
CA GLU A 217 8.85 -0.72 -9.53
C GLU A 217 9.63 -1.40 -8.40
N PHE A 218 10.14 -0.64 -7.43
CA PHE A 218 10.96 -1.17 -6.33
C PHE A 218 10.16 -1.55 -5.08
N MET A 219 8.81 -1.58 -5.16
CA MET A 219 7.92 -1.80 -4.02
C MET A 219 7.41 -3.24 -3.85
N ASP A 220 7.86 -4.20 -4.67
CA ASP A 220 7.34 -5.57 -4.72
C ASP A 220 7.26 -6.25 -3.34
N GLU A 221 8.35 -6.25 -2.56
CA GLU A 221 8.39 -6.88 -1.24
C GLU A 221 7.36 -6.27 -0.27
N ARG A 222 7.11 -4.97 -0.37
CA ARG A 222 6.13 -4.28 0.48
C ARG A 222 4.70 -4.51 0.00
N LEU A 223 4.49 -4.55 -1.32
CA LEU A 223 3.21 -4.92 -1.92
C LEU A 223 2.82 -6.36 -1.54
N GLU A 224 3.78 -7.28 -1.51
CA GLU A 224 3.57 -8.67 -1.08
C GLU A 224 3.12 -8.76 0.38
N ARG A 225 3.77 -8.02 1.30
CA ARG A 225 3.35 -7.96 2.71
C ARG A 225 1.95 -7.36 2.90
N LEU A 226 1.63 -6.31 2.13
CA LEU A 226 0.29 -5.72 2.14
C LEU A 226 -0.75 -6.69 1.58
N GLN A 227 -0.40 -7.43 0.54
CA GLN A 227 -1.27 -8.45 -0.04
C GLN A 227 -1.56 -9.56 0.96
N ALA A 228 -0.55 -10.06 1.68
CA ALA A 228 -0.75 -11.07 2.71
C ALA A 228 -1.71 -10.61 3.83
N GLN A 229 -1.63 -9.33 4.23
CA GLN A 229 -2.59 -8.75 5.18
C GLN A 229 -4.00 -8.63 4.58
N SER A 230 -4.10 -8.22 3.31
CA SER A 230 -5.36 -8.17 2.58
C SER A 230 -6.01 -9.54 2.50
N ASP A 231 -5.26 -10.59 2.16
CA ASP A 231 -5.75 -11.96 2.05
C ASP A 231 -6.30 -12.47 3.38
N ALA A 232 -5.64 -12.18 4.51
CA ALA A 232 -6.14 -12.54 5.83
C ALA A 232 -7.49 -11.87 6.17
N GLN A 233 -7.67 -10.60 5.77
CA GLN A 233 -8.95 -9.90 5.97
C GLN A 233 -10.03 -10.41 5.01
N LEU A 234 -9.67 -10.77 3.77
CA LEU A 234 -10.58 -11.42 2.82
C LEU A 234 -11.05 -12.78 3.34
N ASP A 235 -10.17 -13.57 3.94
CA ASP A 235 -10.54 -14.86 4.53
C ASP A 235 -11.49 -14.68 5.73
N THR A 236 -11.23 -13.68 6.57
CA THR A 236 -12.12 -13.31 7.68
C THR A 236 -13.51 -12.93 7.18
N LEU A 237 -13.59 -12.01 6.21
CA LEU A 237 -14.86 -11.59 5.60
C LEU A 237 -15.59 -12.73 4.89
N THR A 238 -14.84 -13.61 4.21
CA THR A 238 -15.39 -14.79 3.55
C THR A 238 -16.02 -15.72 4.57
N SER A 239 -15.34 -15.97 5.71
CA SER A 239 -15.86 -16.80 6.79
C SER A 239 -17.14 -16.22 7.40
N GLU A 240 -17.16 -14.91 7.67
CA GLU A 240 -18.35 -14.22 8.20
C GLU A 240 -19.51 -14.25 7.21
N GLN A 241 -19.25 -13.98 5.92
CA GLN A 241 -20.26 -14.05 4.86
C GLN A 241 -20.81 -15.47 4.70
N ALA A 242 -19.95 -16.48 4.65
CA ALA A 242 -20.35 -17.88 4.53
C ALA A 242 -21.18 -18.31 5.76
N SER A 243 -20.74 -17.94 6.96
CA SER A 243 -21.47 -18.23 8.21
C SER A 243 -22.85 -17.59 8.23
N SER A 244 -22.95 -16.32 7.80
CA SER A 244 -24.23 -15.63 7.64
C SER A 244 -25.15 -16.33 6.64
N LEU A 245 -24.64 -16.75 5.47
CA LEU A 245 -25.42 -17.50 4.48
C LEU A 245 -25.88 -18.86 5.03
N VAL A 246 -25.00 -19.59 5.70
CA VAL A 246 -25.31 -20.89 6.31
C VAL A 246 -26.41 -20.75 7.36
N ALA A 247 -26.37 -19.69 8.18
CA ALA A 247 -27.42 -19.41 9.16
C ALA A 247 -28.75 -19.04 8.49
N ASN A 248 -28.74 -18.10 7.52
CA ASN A 248 -29.96 -17.64 6.85
C ASN A 248 -30.65 -18.72 6.00
N LEU A 249 -29.86 -19.62 5.39
CA LEU A 249 -30.36 -20.76 4.62
C LEU A 249 -30.69 -21.98 5.50
N ASN A 250 -30.48 -21.89 6.82
CA ASN A 250 -30.63 -23.01 7.77
C ASN A 250 -29.77 -24.25 7.39
N LEU A 251 -28.58 -24.03 6.82
CA LEU A 251 -27.66 -25.09 6.42
C LEU A 251 -26.85 -25.66 7.58
N GLY A 252 -26.76 -24.96 8.72
CA GLY A 252 -25.99 -25.41 9.89
C GLY A 252 -26.41 -26.81 10.38
N PRO A 253 -27.69 -27.03 10.74
CA PRO A 253 -28.17 -28.35 11.15
C PRO A 253 -27.99 -29.42 10.07
N ILE A 254 -28.21 -29.06 8.80
CA ILE A 254 -28.04 -29.97 7.66
C ILE A 254 -26.59 -30.45 7.59
N TYR A 255 -25.63 -29.52 7.63
CA TYR A 255 -24.21 -29.82 7.61
C TYR A 255 -23.79 -30.69 8.79
N THR A 256 -24.24 -30.39 10.01
CA THR A 256 -23.92 -31.19 11.20
C THR A 256 -24.41 -32.64 11.07
N ILE A 257 -25.62 -32.86 10.55
CA ILE A 257 -26.15 -34.21 10.32
C ILE A 257 -25.33 -34.95 9.25
N LEU A 258 -24.94 -34.28 8.17
CA LEU A 258 -24.12 -34.88 7.11
C LEU A 258 -22.73 -35.31 7.61
N GLN A 259 -22.15 -34.60 8.59
CA GLN A 259 -20.88 -34.99 9.20
C GLN A 259 -21.02 -36.12 10.24
N ASP A 260 -22.20 -36.30 10.82
CA ASP A 260 -22.47 -37.32 11.84
C ASP A 260 -22.91 -38.64 11.19
N GLN A 261 -21.93 -39.45 10.80
CA GLN A 261 -22.12 -40.71 10.05
C GLN A 261 -22.83 -41.85 10.84
N GLY A 262 -23.33 -41.60 12.06
CA GLY A 262 -23.79 -42.64 12.98
C GLY A 262 -25.31 -42.84 13.14
N LYS A 263 -26.17 -42.01 12.52
CA LYS A 263 -27.59 -41.89 12.93
C LYS A 263 -28.63 -42.67 12.09
N GLY A 264 -28.20 -43.55 11.20
CA GLY A 264 -29.09 -44.31 10.32
C GLY A 264 -29.47 -43.54 9.05
N CYS A 265 -30.50 -44.00 8.32
CA CYS A 265 -30.89 -43.39 7.04
C CYS A 265 -31.31 -41.92 7.19
N LEU A 266 -30.70 -41.03 6.38
CA LEU A 266 -30.96 -39.59 6.45
C LEU A 266 -32.43 -39.23 6.23
N SER A 267 -33.18 -40.01 5.43
CA SER A 267 -34.60 -39.78 5.16
C SER A 267 -35.50 -39.81 6.39
N SER A 268 -35.04 -40.43 7.49
CA SER A 268 -35.80 -40.58 8.74
C SER A 268 -35.37 -39.60 9.83
N ILE A 269 -34.33 -38.79 9.58
CA ILE A 269 -33.82 -37.81 10.54
C ILE A 269 -34.62 -36.51 10.42
N PRO A 270 -35.14 -35.95 11.53
CA PRO A 270 -35.84 -34.67 11.53
C PRO A 270 -35.02 -33.54 10.88
N GLY A 271 -35.62 -32.82 9.95
CA GLY A 271 -34.98 -31.79 9.13
C GLY A 271 -34.37 -32.30 7.81
N MET A 272 -34.14 -33.60 7.70
CA MET A 272 -33.63 -34.27 6.49
C MET A 272 -34.70 -35.12 5.79
N GLU A 273 -35.90 -35.25 6.37
CA GLU A 273 -37.03 -35.85 5.67
C GLU A 273 -37.38 -35.07 4.39
N PRO A 274 -38.07 -35.70 3.40
CA PRO A 274 -38.39 -35.04 2.14
C PRO A 274 -39.14 -33.71 2.28
N ALA A 275 -39.97 -33.55 3.32
CA ALA A 275 -40.66 -32.29 3.59
C ALA A 275 -39.72 -31.19 4.09
N GLY A 276 -38.78 -31.53 4.99
CA GLY A 276 -37.74 -30.63 5.48
C GLY A 276 -36.81 -30.16 4.35
N LEU A 277 -36.37 -31.09 3.49
CA LEU A 277 -35.55 -30.77 2.32
C LEU A 277 -36.27 -29.88 1.32
N LYS A 278 -37.56 -30.10 1.06
CA LYS A 278 -38.35 -29.20 0.19
C LYS A 278 -38.39 -27.77 0.73
N ASN A 279 -38.53 -27.59 2.04
CA ASN A 279 -38.52 -26.26 2.65
C ASN A 279 -37.16 -25.58 2.47
N PHE A 280 -36.06 -26.29 2.71
CA PHE A 280 -34.71 -25.80 2.44
C PHE A 280 -34.53 -25.42 0.96
N LEU A 281 -34.88 -26.31 0.04
CA LEU A 281 -34.73 -26.08 -1.40
C LEU A 281 -35.53 -24.88 -1.88
N SER A 282 -36.73 -24.63 -1.32
CA SER A 282 -37.50 -23.43 -1.65
C SER A 282 -36.80 -22.13 -1.25
N LYS A 283 -36.11 -22.12 -0.11
CA LYS A 283 -35.29 -20.98 0.33
C LYS A 283 -34.06 -20.82 -0.54
N LEU A 284 -33.40 -21.94 -0.86
CA LEU A 284 -32.23 -21.94 -1.75
C LEU A 284 -32.62 -21.42 -3.14
N ASP A 285 -33.74 -21.86 -3.71
CA ASP A 285 -34.22 -21.39 -5.01
C ASP A 285 -34.50 -19.88 -5.01
N ALA A 286 -35.10 -19.34 -3.94
CA ALA A 286 -35.29 -17.90 -3.80
C ALA A 286 -33.95 -17.15 -3.74
N PHE A 287 -32.98 -17.69 -3.01
CA PHE A 287 -31.62 -17.14 -2.95
C PHE A 287 -30.89 -17.20 -4.30
N LEU A 288 -31.05 -18.28 -5.09
CA LEU A 288 -30.46 -18.41 -6.42
C LEU A 288 -31.01 -17.39 -7.43
N VAL A 289 -32.20 -16.85 -7.19
CA VAL A 289 -32.77 -15.77 -8.03
C VAL A 289 -32.24 -14.39 -7.61
N MET A 290 -32.00 -14.19 -6.31
CA MET A 290 -31.54 -12.91 -5.74
C MET A 290 -30.42 -13.13 -4.71
N PRO A 291 -29.20 -13.46 -5.16
CA PRO A 291 -28.09 -13.79 -4.25
C PRO A 291 -27.65 -12.59 -3.40
N ASP A 292 -27.79 -11.37 -3.94
CA ASP A 292 -27.40 -10.13 -3.26
C ASP A 292 -28.19 -9.85 -1.97
N MET A 293 -29.39 -10.41 -1.83
CA MET A 293 -30.29 -10.12 -0.71
C MET A 293 -29.76 -10.64 0.64
N LEU A 294 -28.95 -11.72 0.62
CA LEU A 294 -28.38 -12.33 1.82
C LEU A 294 -26.90 -11.98 2.03
N LEU A 295 -26.37 -11.06 1.23
CA LEU A 295 -25.03 -10.54 1.43
C LEU A 295 -24.98 -9.61 2.65
N LEU A 296 -23.87 -9.65 3.37
CA LEU A 296 -23.60 -8.69 4.43
C LEU A 296 -23.52 -7.28 3.82
N PRO A 297 -24.16 -6.27 4.44
CA PRO A 297 -24.13 -4.90 3.92
C PRO A 297 -22.69 -4.35 3.83
N GLN A 298 -21.80 -4.84 4.68
CA GLN A 298 -20.37 -4.55 4.68
C GLN A 298 -19.69 -4.86 3.33
N ILE A 299 -20.12 -5.89 2.61
CA ILE A 299 -19.55 -6.20 1.28
C ILE A 299 -19.77 -5.05 0.30
N GLY A 300 -20.91 -4.35 0.43
CA GLY A 300 -21.21 -3.15 -0.37
C GLY A 300 -20.30 -1.95 -0.10
N LEU A 301 -19.60 -1.95 1.05
CA LEU A 301 -18.70 -0.86 1.48
C LEU A 301 -17.24 -1.09 1.07
N LEU A 302 -16.90 -2.26 0.52
CA LEU A 302 -15.57 -2.52 -0.04
C LEU A 302 -15.33 -1.63 -1.27
N LEU A 303 -14.21 -0.93 -1.32
CA LEU A 303 -13.84 -0.08 -2.45
C LEU A 303 -13.41 -0.89 -3.68
N SER A 304 -12.64 -1.97 -3.47
CA SER A 304 -12.17 -2.86 -4.53
C SER A 304 -13.29 -3.79 -5.02
N SER A 305 -13.63 -3.69 -6.31
CA SER A 305 -14.57 -4.63 -6.95
C SER A 305 -14.06 -6.06 -6.96
N LEU A 306 -12.74 -6.24 -7.08
CA LEU A 306 -12.10 -7.54 -6.98
C LEU A 306 -12.35 -8.15 -5.59
N HIS A 307 -12.12 -7.40 -4.51
CA HIS A 307 -12.38 -7.88 -3.15
C HIS A 307 -13.84 -8.29 -2.96
N ARG A 308 -14.80 -7.48 -3.45
CA ARG A 308 -16.22 -7.82 -3.41
C ARG A 308 -16.50 -9.15 -4.10
N SER A 309 -16.03 -9.30 -5.34
CA SER A 309 -16.23 -10.53 -6.11
C SER A 309 -15.58 -11.75 -5.46
N THR A 310 -14.38 -11.59 -4.88
CA THR A 310 -13.66 -12.68 -4.20
C THR A 310 -14.41 -13.18 -2.98
N VAL A 311 -14.88 -12.28 -2.10
CA VAL A 311 -15.63 -12.65 -0.89
C VAL A 311 -16.94 -13.33 -1.27
N GLN A 312 -17.69 -12.77 -2.23
CA GLN A 312 -18.94 -13.36 -2.72
C GLN A 312 -18.71 -14.75 -3.30
N HIS A 313 -17.77 -14.89 -4.24
CA HIS A 313 -17.48 -16.15 -4.92
C HIS A 313 -17.07 -17.23 -3.92
N ARG A 314 -16.09 -16.95 -3.05
CA ARG A 314 -15.62 -17.93 -2.06
C ARG A 314 -16.72 -18.31 -1.06
N ALA A 315 -17.56 -17.37 -0.64
CA ALA A 315 -18.68 -17.68 0.25
C ALA A 315 -19.73 -18.56 -0.45
N PHE A 316 -20.00 -18.32 -1.73
CA PHE A 316 -20.91 -19.14 -2.54
C PHE A 316 -20.36 -20.54 -2.79
N GLU A 317 -19.04 -20.70 -2.96
CA GLU A 317 -18.40 -22.02 -3.05
C GLU A 317 -18.63 -22.86 -1.78
N VAL A 318 -18.65 -22.25 -0.59
CA VAL A 318 -19.01 -22.96 0.66
C VAL A 318 -20.44 -23.51 0.59
N ILE A 319 -21.38 -22.68 0.13
CA ILE A 319 -22.79 -23.10 -0.03
C ILE A 319 -22.93 -24.21 -1.06
N ALA A 320 -22.25 -24.08 -2.20
CA ALA A 320 -22.23 -25.11 -3.24
C ALA A 320 -21.60 -26.42 -2.76
N ALA A 321 -20.57 -26.36 -1.92
CA ALA A 321 -19.93 -27.54 -1.34
C ALA A 321 -20.87 -28.28 -0.37
N ILE A 322 -21.58 -27.57 0.50
CA ILE A 322 -22.60 -28.18 1.39
C ILE A 322 -23.73 -28.78 0.55
N TYR A 323 -24.19 -28.06 -0.49
CA TYR A 323 -25.20 -28.57 -1.42
C TYR A 323 -24.75 -29.83 -2.14
N ARG A 324 -23.48 -29.91 -2.57
CA ARG A 324 -22.91 -31.09 -3.22
C ARG A 324 -22.95 -32.31 -2.29
N GLN A 325 -22.51 -32.15 -1.04
CA GLN A 325 -22.57 -33.23 -0.05
C GLN A 325 -24.01 -33.70 0.18
N LEU A 326 -24.96 -32.75 0.30
CA LEU A 326 -26.38 -33.07 0.45
C LEU A 326 -26.92 -33.81 -0.78
N TYR A 327 -26.58 -33.34 -2.00
CA TYR A 327 -27.01 -33.94 -3.25
C TYR A 327 -26.52 -35.38 -3.39
N GLU A 328 -25.24 -35.62 -3.12
CA GLU A 328 -24.64 -36.96 -3.14
C GLU A 328 -25.30 -37.87 -2.10
N ALA A 329 -25.51 -37.39 -0.88
CA ALA A 329 -26.15 -38.15 0.18
C ALA A 329 -27.62 -38.50 -0.13
N VAL A 330 -28.37 -37.60 -0.76
CA VAL A 330 -29.76 -37.87 -1.18
C VAL A 330 -29.83 -38.89 -2.30
N HIS A 331 -28.83 -38.92 -3.19
CA HIS A 331 -28.76 -39.88 -4.30
C HIS A 331 -28.16 -41.23 -3.89
N ASP A 332 -27.62 -41.34 -2.67
CA ASP A 332 -27.17 -42.60 -2.09
C ASP A 332 -28.35 -43.49 -1.69
N ALA A 333 -28.34 -44.73 -2.16
CA ALA A 333 -29.37 -45.72 -1.86
C ALA A 333 -29.44 -46.08 -0.37
N GLU A 334 -28.34 -45.94 0.38
CA GLU A 334 -28.31 -46.22 1.83
C GLU A 334 -29.20 -45.26 2.64
N ASN A 335 -29.47 -44.07 2.09
CA ASN A 335 -30.26 -43.03 2.75
C ASN A 335 -31.77 -43.10 2.49
N LEU A 336 -32.23 -44.08 1.69
CA LEU A 336 -33.64 -44.46 1.51
C LEU A 336 -34.58 -43.33 1.01
N TYR A 337 -34.06 -42.34 0.28
CA TYR A 337 -34.89 -41.34 -0.38
C TYR A 337 -35.66 -41.90 -1.57
N GLN A 338 -36.96 -41.61 -1.64
CA GLN A 338 -37.79 -41.96 -2.79
C GLN A 338 -37.63 -40.92 -3.90
N ASN A 339 -37.27 -41.37 -5.10
CA ASN A 339 -37.11 -40.54 -6.30
C ASN A 339 -36.19 -39.30 -6.09
N PRO A 340 -34.90 -39.51 -5.78
CA PRO A 340 -33.97 -38.42 -5.43
C PRO A 340 -33.85 -37.34 -6.51
N GLY A 341 -33.93 -37.70 -7.80
CA GLY A 341 -33.90 -36.73 -8.90
C GLY A 341 -35.13 -35.82 -9.00
N ILE A 342 -36.27 -36.20 -8.42
CA ILE A 342 -37.44 -35.31 -8.30
C ILE A 342 -37.28 -34.40 -7.08
N LEU A 343 -36.68 -34.92 -6.00
CA LEU A 343 -36.47 -34.17 -4.77
C LEU A 343 -35.41 -33.08 -4.95
N MET A 344 -34.29 -33.39 -5.61
CA MET A 344 -33.20 -32.46 -5.92
C MET A 344 -32.89 -32.45 -7.42
N PRO A 345 -33.65 -31.68 -8.23
CA PRO A 345 -33.55 -31.71 -9.68
C PRO A 345 -32.33 -30.95 -10.24
N ARG A 346 -31.76 -30.01 -9.47
CA ARG A 346 -30.59 -29.22 -9.89
C ARG A 346 -29.31 -29.92 -9.48
N THR A 347 -28.36 -30.04 -10.40
CA THR A 347 -27.05 -30.61 -10.06
C THR A 347 -26.20 -29.57 -9.30
N PRO A 348 -25.20 -30.00 -8.51
CA PRO A 348 -24.31 -29.08 -7.82
C PRO A 348 -23.62 -28.07 -8.75
N ASP A 349 -23.26 -28.50 -9.97
CA ASP A 349 -22.62 -27.61 -10.96
C ASP A 349 -23.58 -26.56 -11.51
N GLN A 350 -24.88 -26.88 -11.64
CA GLN A 350 -25.90 -25.90 -12.00
C GLN A 350 -26.10 -24.88 -10.88
N VAL A 351 -26.13 -25.31 -9.63
CA VAL A 351 -26.26 -24.42 -8.46
C VAL A 351 -25.05 -23.49 -8.36
N LEU A 352 -23.84 -24.03 -8.50
CA LEU A 352 -22.62 -23.22 -8.48
C LEU A 352 -22.64 -22.17 -9.60
N LYS A 353 -22.99 -22.58 -10.84
CA LYS A 353 -23.08 -21.66 -11.97
C LYS A 353 -24.11 -20.54 -11.74
N LEU A 354 -25.26 -20.85 -11.15
CA LEU A 354 -26.28 -19.84 -10.83
C LEU A 354 -25.81 -18.85 -9.77
N LEU A 355 -24.95 -19.27 -8.84
CA LEU A 355 -24.39 -18.40 -7.80
C LEU A 355 -23.24 -17.52 -8.30
N THR A 356 -22.39 -18.05 -9.18
CA THR A 356 -21.16 -17.36 -9.60
C THR A 356 -21.27 -16.63 -10.95
N GLY A 357 -22.36 -16.87 -11.71
CA GLY A 357 -22.65 -16.23 -13.00
C GLY A 357 -22.11 -16.99 -14.20
#